data_AF-A0A7V9VAA4-F1
#
_entry.id   AF-A0A7V9VAA4-F1
#
_cell.length_a   1.000
_cell.length_b   1.000
_cell.length_c   1.000
_cell.angle_alpha   90.00
_cell.angle_beta   90.00
_cell.angle_gamma   90.00
#
_symmetry.space_group_name_H-M   'P 1'
#
loop_
_entity.id
_entity.type
_entity.pdbx_description
1 polymer ?
#
loop_
_entity_poly.entity_id
_entity_poly.type
_entity_poly.pdbx_seq_one_letter_code
_entity_poly.pdbx_strand_id
1 'polypeptide(L)'
;MSDDEFIEIVTRPAAEVARRAIILSAVCRRAFLELSDAGEGVAPPLTGHVGGDPDDGGGRAGDDDDGAGDVGEGFDLLAWLLDEGLSDDLTPDEVSLLRAPLGALDRDEAEGLTWTVEALTGLVWALGLLPAPPAFDRPTDGEALLSVLPEPESPTGTFCREARLRDETEIAAARDEAEIWDWRAGLQPELRHPDRSRQRDAREALADVVAEARDSGLLPPLPATDLLVSGEPYATVDDDALVTLAAIASHRLHALNWVCGFGETWDTVPDEV
;
A
#
# COMPACT_ATOMS: atom_id res chain seq x y z
N MET A 1 36.12 -7.13 -0.95
CA MET A 1 35.02 -7.77 -0.22
C MET A 1 35.16 -7.26 1.20
N SER A 2 34.54 -6.11 1.46
CA SER A 2 34.19 -5.70 2.81
C SER A 2 33.43 -6.85 3.46
N ASP A 3 33.66 -7.08 4.75
CA ASP A 3 32.74 -7.88 5.54
C ASP A 3 31.43 -7.09 5.57
N ASP A 4 30.55 -7.33 4.59
CA ASP A 4 29.22 -6.77 4.59
C ASP A 4 28.52 -7.38 5.80
N GLU A 5 28.30 -6.53 6.80
CA GLU A 5 27.64 -6.87 8.04
C GLU A 5 26.21 -7.24 7.68
N PHE A 6 25.95 -8.56 7.55
CA PHE A 6 24.60 -9.08 7.35
C PHE A 6 23.75 -8.59 8.52
N ILE A 7 22.85 -7.65 8.25
CA ILE A 7 21.84 -7.23 9.21
C ILE A 7 20.94 -8.45 9.42
N GLU A 8 21.03 -9.06 10.60
CA GLU A 8 20.14 -10.15 11.00
C GLU A 8 18.73 -9.57 11.09
N ILE A 9 17.86 -10.01 10.17
CA ILE A 9 16.45 -9.63 10.16
C ILE A 9 15.79 -10.31 11.36
N VAL A 10 15.19 -9.52 12.26
CA VAL A 10 14.42 -10.06 13.39
C VAL A 10 12.98 -9.66 13.19
N THR A 11 12.19 -10.61 12.68
CA THR A 11 10.77 -10.34 12.42
C THR A 11 10.00 -10.05 13.70
N ARG A 12 9.07 -9.09 13.62
CA ARG A 12 8.14 -8.78 14.70
C ARG A 12 7.22 -9.98 15.01
N PRO A 13 6.73 -10.13 16.25
CA PRO A 13 5.76 -11.18 16.57
C PRO A 13 4.52 -11.14 15.67
N ALA A 14 4.05 -12.29 15.20
CA ALA A 14 2.88 -12.39 14.32
C ALA A 14 1.62 -11.70 14.88
N ALA A 15 1.41 -11.75 16.20
CA ALA A 15 0.30 -11.08 16.86
C ALA A 15 0.40 -9.55 16.76
N GLU A 16 1.61 -9.00 16.79
CA GLU A 16 1.86 -7.56 16.61
C GLU A 16 1.57 -7.14 15.18
N VAL A 17 2.04 -7.93 14.20
CA VAL A 17 1.75 -7.70 12.77
C VAL A 17 0.24 -7.76 12.48
N ALA A 18 -0.47 -8.70 13.11
CA ALA A 18 -1.92 -8.81 13.00
C ALA A 18 -2.66 -7.59 13.58
N ARG A 19 -2.25 -7.08 14.75
CA ARG A 19 -2.83 -5.86 15.35
C ARG A 19 -2.62 -4.66 14.44
N ARG A 20 -1.43 -4.51 13.86
CA ARG A 20 -1.14 -3.44 12.90
C ARG A 20 -1.99 -3.53 11.63
N ALA A 21 -2.16 -4.74 11.09
CA ALA A 21 -3.04 -4.97 9.94
C ALA A 21 -4.49 -4.56 10.22
N ILE A 22 -5.01 -4.84 11.42
CA ILE A 22 -6.36 -4.40 11.83
C ILE A 22 -6.46 -2.87 11.85
N ILE A 23 -5.48 -2.18 12.44
CA ILE A 23 -5.46 -0.71 12.50
C ILE A 23 -5.43 -0.10 11.10
N LEU A 24 -4.53 -0.55 10.23
CA LEU A 24 -4.46 -0.06 8.85
C LEU A 24 -5.73 -0.37 8.06
N SER A 25 -6.41 -1.49 8.36
CA SER A 25 -7.72 -1.79 7.76
C SER A 25 -8.81 -0.80 8.16
N ALA A 26 -8.77 -0.27 9.39
CA ALA A 26 -9.67 0.79 9.81
C ALA A 26 -9.35 2.12 9.11
N VAL A 27 -8.06 2.45 8.96
CA VAL A 27 -7.61 3.62 8.18
C VAL A 27 -8.07 3.53 6.73
N CYS A 28 -7.89 2.38 6.07
CA CYS A 28 -8.34 2.16 4.69
C CYS A 28 -9.87 2.31 4.56
N ARG A 29 -10.65 1.68 5.46
CA ARG A 29 -12.11 1.83 5.48
C ARG A 29 -12.52 3.29 5.66
N ARG A 30 -11.84 4.04 6.54
CA ARG A 30 -12.09 5.46 6.72
C ARG A 30 -11.85 6.24 5.43
N ALA A 31 -10.71 6.04 4.77
CA ALA A 31 -10.40 6.71 3.50
C ALA A 31 -11.44 6.42 2.42
N PHE A 32 -11.90 5.18 2.30
CA PHE A 32 -12.93 4.81 1.33
C PHE A 32 -14.30 5.43 1.64
N LEU A 33 -14.66 5.57 2.92
CA LEU A 33 -15.89 6.27 3.32
C LEU A 33 -15.86 7.75 2.93
N GLU A 34 -14.72 8.42 3.12
CA GLU A 34 -14.55 9.84 2.75
C GLU A 34 -14.73 10.06 1.25
N LEU A 35 -14.14 9.19 0.43
CA LEU A 35 -14.28 9.28 -1.02
C LEU A 35 -15.68 8.92 -1.52
N SER A 36 -16.41 8.06 -0.79
CA SER A 36 -17.78 7.66 -1.13
C SER A 36 -18.79 8.73 -0.75
N ASP A 37 -18.60 9.42 0.39
CA ASP A 37 -19.49 10.50 0.85
C ASP A 37 -19.29 11.78 0.02
N ALA A 38 -18.07 12.03 -0.45
CA ALA A 38 -17.74 13.15 -1.32
C ALA A 38 -18.41 13.11 -2.72
N GLY A 39 -19.13 12.03 -3.07
CA GLY A 39 -19.74 11.89 -4.39
C GLY A 39 -20.95 10.96 -4.44
N GLU A 40 -22.14 11.55 -4.56
CA GLU A 40 -23.31 10.93 -5.19
C GLU A 40 -22.91 10.17 -6.48
N GLY A 41 -22.77 8.84 -6.39
CA GLY A 41 -22.81 7.94 -7.55
C GLY A 41 -21.57 7.83 -8.45
N VAL A 42 -20.36 8.19 -8.01
CA VAL A 42 -19.13 7.93 -8.79
C VAL A 42 -18.39 6.73 -8.20
N ALA A 43 -18.30 5.65 -8.98
CA ALA A 43 -17.51 4.48 -8.63
C ALA A 43 -16.07 4.88 -8.25
N PRO A 44 -15.42 4.20 -7.28
CA PRO A 44 -14.03 4.47 -6.94
C PRO A 44 -13.16 4.42 -8.21
N PRO A 45 -12.03 5.13 -8.27
CA PRO A 45 -11.10 5.04 -9.39
C PRO A 45 -10.37 3.69 -9.32
N LEU A 46 -11.10 2.61 -9.54
CA LEU A 46 -10.56 1.28 -9.73
C LEU A 46 -10.59 0.99 -11.21
N THR A 47 -9.37 0.82 -11.73
CA THR A 47 -9.00 0.44 -13.10
C THR A 47 -9.13 1.56 -14.13
N GLY A 48 -7.98 1.97 -14.68
CA GLY A 48 -7.90 2.78 -15.88
C GLY A 48 -8.63 2.08 -17.03
N HIS A 49 -9.87 2.46 -17.28
CA HIS A 49 -10.59 2.10 -18.49
C HIS A 49 -10.47 3.25 -19.48
N VAL A 50 -9.69 3.01 -20.53
CA VAL A 50 -9.53 3.91 -21.67
C VAL A 50 -10.84 3.95 -22.46
N GLY A 51 -11.52 5.08 -22.41
CA GLY A 51 -12.24 5.70 -23.53
C GLY A 51 -13.51 5.02 -24.05
N GLY A 52 -14.66 5.59 -23.69
CA GLY A 52 -15.92 5.43 -24.42
C GLY A 52 -16.91 6.54 -24.08
N ASP A 53 -17.11 7.48 -25.02
CA ASP A 53 -18.11 8.56 -24.95
C ASP A 53 -19.54 8.01 -24.73
N PRO A 54 -20.35 8.62 -23.85
CA PRO A 54 -21.79 8.44 -23.84
C PRO A 54 -22.50 9.60 -24.56
N ASP A 55 -23.36 9.21 -25.50
CA ASP A 55 -24.35 10.07 -26.15
C ASP A 55 -25.57 10.29 -25.24
N ASP A 56 -26.25 11.38 -25.54
CA ASP A 56 -27.01 12.29 -24.69
C ASP A 56 -28.49 11.88 -24.45
N GLY A 57 -29.08 12.46 -23.39
CA GLY A 57 -30.49 12.89 -23.43
C GLY A 57 -31.53 12.18 -22.54
N GLY A 58 -32.13 12.95 -21.63
CA GLY A 58 -33.53 12.75 -21.22
C GLY A 58 -33.85 13.05 -19.76
N GLY A 59 -34.16 14.31 -19.45
CA GLY A 59 -34.40 14.78 -18.09
C GLY A 59 -35.70 14.31 -17.41
N ARG A 60 -35.81 14.62 -16.11
CA ARG A 60 -37.06 14.77 -15.37
C ARG A 60 -36.86 15.55 -14.08
N ALA A 61 -37.84 16.40 -13.78
CA ALA A 61 -37.97 17.25 -12.61
C ALA A 61 -38.99 16.67 -11.61
N GLY A 62 -38.81 16.98 -10.33
CA GLY A 62 -39.64 16.57 -9.18
C GLY A 62 -38.92 15.46 -8.39
N ASP A 63 -38.72 15.53 -7.08
CA ASP A 63 -39.55 16.06 -5.99
C ASP A 63 -38.66 16.46 -4.80
N ASP A 64 -39.03 17.52 -4.08
CA ASP A 64 -38.42 17.94 -2.82
C ASP A 64 -38.80 16.94 -1.70
N ASP A 65 -37.92 15.97 -1.43
CA ASP A 65 -38.01 15.07 -0.28
C ASP A 65 -37.09 15.58 0.83
N ASP A 66 -37.64 16.40 1.73
CA ASP A 66 -37.03 16.81 3.01
C ASP A 66 -36.97 15.63 4.00
N GLY A 67 -36.45 14.50 3.53
CA GLY A 67 -35.99 13.42 4.37
C GLY A 67 -34.70 13.86 5.03
N ALA A 68 -34.78 14.33 6.27
CA ALA A 68 -33.66 14.25 7.21
C ALA A 68 -33.35 12.76 7.36
N GLY A 69 -32.58 12.25 6.38
CA GLY A 69 -32.07 10.90 6.37
C GLY A 69 -31.39 10.69 7.69
N ASP A 70 -31.83 9.66 8.38
CA ASP A 70 -31.04 8.96 9.38
C ASP A 70 -29.64 8.83 8.80
N VAL A 71 -28.74 9.74 9.18
CA VAL A 71 -27.33 9.72 8.79
C VAL A 71 -26.82 8.51 9.54
N GLY A 72 -26.99 7.35 8.90
CA GLY A 72 -26.99 6.04 9.54
C GLY A 72 -25.79 5.94 10.44
N GLU A 73 -26.01 5.46 11.66
CA GLU A 73 -25.00 5.27 12.71
C GLU A 73 -23.66 4.83 12.09
N GLY A 74 -22.82 5.81 11.77
CA GLY A 74 -21.55 5.56 11.11
C GLY A 74 -20.71 4.76 12.09
N PHE A 75 -20.28 3.57 11.68
CA PHE A 75 -19.46 2.69 12.51
C PHE A 75 -18.29 3.48 13.11
N ASP A 76 -18.23 3.56 14.45
CA ASP A 76 -17.14 4.23 15.16
C ASP A 76 -15.91 3.31 15.18
N LEU A 77 -15.12 3.40 14.10
CA LEU A 77 -13.91 2.62 13.92
C LEU A 77 -12.92 2.81 15.07
N LEU A 78 -12.81 4.02 15.62
CA LEU A 78 -11.92 4.28 16.74
C LEU A 78 -12.42 3.57 17.99
N ALA A 79 -13.70 3.71 18.34
CA ALA A 79 -14.28 3.02 19.50
C ALA A 79 -14.08 1.50 19.42
N TRP A 80 -14.30 0.90 18.24
CA TRP A 80 -14.04 -0.52 18.03
C TRP A 80 -12.59 -0.91 18.32
N LEU A 81 -11.61 -0.17 17.79
CA LEU A 81 -10.19 -0.45 18.06
C LEU A 81 -9.82 -0.29 19.55
N LEU A 82 -10.42 0.69 20.24
CA LEU A 82 -10.21 0.89 21.67
C LEU A 82 -10.78 -0.27 22.50
N ASP A 83 -11.99 -0.72 22.18
CA ASP A 83 -12.66 -1.85 22.84
C ASP A 83 -11.90 -3.17 22.65
N GLU A 84 -11.25 -3.33 21.48
CA GLU A 84 -10.38 -4.46 21.17
C GLU A 84 -8.97 -4.35 21.78
N GLY A 85 -8.68 -3.29 22.55
CA GLY A 85 -7.41 -3.11 23.24
C GLY A 85 -6.24 -2.77 22.30
N LEU A 86 -6.52 -2.12 21.16
CA LEU A 86 -5.51 -1.73 20.17
C LEU A 86 -4.99 -0.29 20.38
N SER A 87 -5.41 0.37 21.46
CA SER A 87 -5.06 1.78 21.74
C SER A 87 -3.56 2.08 21.79
N ASP A 88 -2.76 1.17 22.35
CA ASP A 88 -1.30 1.36 22.50
C ASP A 88 -0.53 1.21 21.18
N ASP A 89 -1.15 0.65 20.14
CA ASP A 89 -0.53 0.43 18.82
C ASP A 89 -0.90 1.52 17.80
N LEU A 90 -1.83 2.40 18.16
CA LEU A 90 -2.26 3.51 17.31
C LEU A 90 -1.23 4.64 17.33
N THR A 91 -0.92 5.18 16.16
CA THR A 91 -0.10 6.39 16.06
C THR A 91 -0.93 7.63 16.39
N PRO A 92 -0.29 8.75 16.81
CA PRO A 92 -1.01 10.00 17.04
C PRO A 92 -1.83 10.47 15.83
N ASP A 93 -1.29 10.29 14.62
CA ASP A 93 -1.93 10.70 13.38
C ASP A 93 -3.13 9.80 13.05
N GLU A 94 -3.06 8.50 13.31
CA GLU A 94 -4.19 7.57 13.17
C GLU A 94 -5.32 7.88 14.14
N VAL A 95 -5.00 8.21 15.40
CA VAL A 95 -6.00 8.64 16.37
C VAL A 95 -6.68 9.93 15.92
N SER A 96 -5.90 10.89 15.40
CA SER A 96 -6.42 12.16 14.88
C SER A 96 -7.35 11.93 13.70
N LEU A 97 -6.91 11.10 12.74
CA LEU A 97 -7.65 10.72 11.54
C LEU A 97 -8.97 10.03 11.88
N LEU A 98 -8.94 8.97 12.70
CA LEU A 98 -10.12 8.18 13.03
C LEU A 98 -11.12 8.93 13.93
N ARG A 99 -10.67 9.98 14.64
CA ARG A 99 -11.53 10.86 15.42
C ARG A 99 -12.20 11.95 14.58
N ALA A 100 -11.67 12.26 13.39
CA ALA A 100 -12.23 13.31 12.55
C ALA A 100 -13.67 12.98 12.14
N PRO A 101 -14.61 13.95 12.15
CA PRO A 101 -15.95 13.75 11.58
C PRO A 101 -15.87 13.30 10.12
N LEU A 102 -16.76 12.42 9.65
CA LEU A 102 -16.81 12.08 8.23
C LEU A 102 -17.08 13.34 7.38
N GLY A 103 -16.41 13.47 6.24
CA GLY A 103 -16.41 14.64 5.38
C GLY A 103 -15.46 15.76 5.83
N ALA A 104 -14.67 15.55 6.89
CA ALA A 104 -13.72 16.54 7.39
C ALA A 104 -12.37 16.53 6.67
N LEU A 105 -12.00 15.40 6.06
CA LEU A 105 -10.80 15.32 5.24
C LEU A 105 -11.05 15.97 3.90
N ASP A 106 -10.06 16.68 3.38
CA ASP A 106 -10.14 17.08 1.98
C ASP A 106 -9.92 15.87 1.05
N ARG A 107 -10.25 16.06 -0.22
CA ARG A 107 -10.20 14.98 -1.20
C ARG A 107 -8.76 14.48 -1.42
N ASP A 108 -7.78 15.37 -1.42
CA ASP A 108 -6.38 15.02 -1.67
C ASP A 108 -5.82 14.22 -0.48
N GLU A 109 -6.19 14.59 0.76
CA GLU A 109 -5.89 13.84 1.98
C GLU A 109 -6.53 12.44 1.94
N ALA A 110 -7.82 12.35 1.58
CA ALA A 110 -8.52 11.07 1.49
C ALA A 110 -7.94 10.16 0.40
N GLU A 111 -7.65 10.71 -0.79
CA GLU A 111 -6.97 9.98 -1.88
C GLU A 111 -5.57 9.53 -1.45
N GLY A 112 -4.80 10.38 -0.77
CA GLY A 112 -3.49 10.02 -0.21
C GLY A 112 -3.57 8.84 0.76
N LEU A 113 -4.57 8.83 1.64
CA LEU A 113 -4.77 7.75 2.61
C LEU A 113 -5.15 6.42 1.96
N THR A 114 -5.73 6.41 0.74
CA THR A 114 -6.03 5.15 0.05
C THR A 114 -4.78 4.33 -0.24
N TRP A 115 -3.60 4.95 -0.40
CA TRP A 115 -2.33 4.24 -0.58
C TRP A 115 -1.93 3.40 0.64
N THR A 116 -2.53 3.64 1.82
CA THR A 116 -2.38 2.76 2.99
C THR A 116 -2.76 1.32 2.67
N VAL A 117 -3.62 1.09 1.67
CA VAL A 117 -3.96 -0.25 1.19
C VAL A 117 -2.73 -1.04 0.73
N GLU A 118 -1.72 -0.38 0.15
CA GLU A 118 -0.49 -1.05 -0.31
C GLU A 118 0.41 -1.47 0.86
N ALA A 119 0.46 -0.66 1.92
CA ALA A 119 1.14 -1.05 3.15
C ALA A 119 0.42 -2.22 3.82
N LEU A 120 -0.92 -2.17 3.86
CA LEU A 120 -1.74 -3.27 4.37
C LEU A 120 -1.50 -4.57 3.57
N THR A 121 -1.33 -4.49 2.25
CA THR A 121 -0.99 -5.64 1.40
C THR A 121 0.28 -6.35 1.88
N GLY A 122 1.34 -5.59 2.21
CA GLY A 122 2.58 -6.15 2.76
C GLY A 122 2.35 -6.92 4.05
N LEU A 123 1.58 -6.35 4.99
CA LEU A 123 1.25 -6.99 6.27
C LEU A 123 0.39 -8.25 6.10
N VAL A 124 -0.67 -8.17 5.30
CA VAL A 124 -1.62 -9.28 5.06
C VAL A 124 -0.94 -10.43 4.31
N TRP A 125 -0.06 -10.11 3.35
CA TRP A 125 0.77 -11.10 2.68
C TRP A 125 1.73 -11.78 3.67
N ALA A 126 2.44 -11.00 4.50
CA ALA A 126 3.37 -11.53 5.50
C ALA A 126 2.67 -12.45 6.52
N LEU A 127 1.40 -12.17 6.84
CA LEU A 127 0.53 -13.02 7.67
C LEU A 127 0.02 -14.30 6.98
N GLY A 128 0.43 -14.55 5.72
CA GLY A 128 0.01 -15.72 4.95
C GLY A 128 -1.46 -15.72 4.52
N LEU A 129 -2.13 -14.57 4.60
CA LEU A 129 -3.55 -14.43 4.25
C LEU A 129 -3.77 -14.21 2.74
N LEU A 130 -2.72 -13.75 2.03
CA LEU A 130 -2.67 -13.76 0.57
C LEU A 130 -1.75 -14.88 0.09
N PRO A 131 -2.11 -15.65 -0.96
CA PRO A 131 -1.23 -16.68 -1.51
C PRO A 131 0.04 -16.10 -2.16
N ALA A 132 -0.08 -14.93 -2.78
CA ALA A 132 1.01 -14.15 -3.36
C ALA A 132 0.66 -12.66 -3.22
N PRO A 133 1.65 -11.75 -3.13
CA PRO A 133 1.36 -10.32 -3.18
C PRO A 133 0.98 -9.95 -4.64
N PRO A 134 0.13 -8.93 -4.86
CA PRO A 134 -0.06 -8.38 -6.19
C PRO A 134 1.28 -7.94 -6.78
N ALA A 135 1.46 -8.06 -8.09
CA ALA A 135 2.65 -7.51 -8.76
C ALA A 135 2.72 -5.99 -8.55
N PHE A 136 3.93 -5.42 -8.54
CA PHE A 136 4.15 -3.98 -8.32
C PHE A 136 3.56 -3.11 -9.43
N ASP A 137 3.23 -3.68 -10.59
CA ASP A 137 2.57 -2.99 -11.69
C ASP A 137 1.04 -2.88 -11.55
N ARG A 138 0.48 -3.32 -10.43
CA ARG A 138 -0.95 -3.28 -10.16
C ARG A 138 -1.23 -2.80 -8.74
N PRO A 139 -2.07 -1.76 -8.58
CA PRO A 139 -2.65 -1.43 -7.29
C PRO A 139 -3.42 -2.63 -6.72
N THR A 140 -3.45 -2.71 -5.41
CA THR A 140 -4.20 -3.71 -4.68
C THR A 140 -5.69 -3.41 -4.75
N ASP A 141 -6.48 -4.46 -4.97
CA ASP A 141 -7.92 -4.40 -4.78
C ASP A 141 -8.22 -4.30 -3.27
N GLY A 142 -8.56 -3.09 -2.82
CA GLY A 142 -8.82 -2.81 -1.41
C GLY A 142 -10.03 -3.55 -0.84
N GLU A 143 -11.08 -3.78 -1.63
CA GLU A 143 -12.26 -4.52 -1.17
C GLU A 143 -11.89 -5.98 -0.92
N ALA A 144 -11.22 -6.60 -1.90
CA ALA A 144 -10.73 -7.98 -1.76
C ALA A 144 -9.76 -8.12 -0.57
N LEU A 145 -8.86 -7.15 -0.37
CA LEU A 145 -7.92 -7.15 0.74
C LEU A 145 -8.61 -7.00 2.11
N LEU A 146 -9.59 -6.11 2.24
CA LEU A 146 -10.31 -5.90 3.49
C LEU A 146 -11.16 -7.12 3.87
N SER A 147 -11.67 -7.87 2.89
CA SER A 147 -12.51 -9.06 3.11
C SER A 147 -11.82 -10.23 3.83
N VAL A 148 -10.47 -10.25 3.89
CA VAL A 148 -9.70 -11.29 4.59
C VAL A 148 -9.34 -10.90 6.03
N LEU A 149 -9.72 -9.70 6.47
CA LEU A 149 -9.46 -9.18 7.81
C LEU A 149 -10.74 -9.16 8.66
N PRO A 150 -10.61 -9.06 10.00
CA PRO A 150 -11.77 -8.84 10.86
C PRO A 150 -12.57 -7.61 10.42
N GLU A 151 -13.89 -7.76 10.38
CA GLU A 151 -14.79 -6.63 10.16
C GLU A 151 -14.90 -5.78 11.43
N PRO A 152 -15.23 -4.49 11.30
CA PRO A 152 -15.59 -3.66 12.45
C PRO A 152 -16.63 -4.36 13.33
N GLU A 153 -16.53 -4.13 14.65
CA GLU A 153 -17.36 -4.76 15.69
C GLU A 153 -17.16 -6.28 15.87
N SER A 154 -16.35 -6.94 15.03
CA SER A 154 -15.99 -8.34 15.23
C SER A 154 -14.85 -8.46 16.23
N PRO A 155 -14.86 -9.49 17.11
CA PRO A 155 -13.75 -9.76 18.02
C PRO A 155 -12.44 -10.06 17.27
N THR A 156 -11.38 -9.33 17.59
CA THR A 156 -10.05 -9.43 16.94
C THR A 156 -9.10 -10.36 17.68
N GLY A 157 -9.33 -10.61 18.97
CA GLY A 157 -8.40 -11.37 19.81
C GLY A 157 -8.12 -12.81 19.33
N THR A 158 -9.07 -13.44 18.64
CA THR A 158 -8.84 -14.77 18.02
C THR A 158 -7.94 -14.65 16.80
N PHE A 159 -8.19 -13.66 15.93
CA PHE A 159 -7.35 -13.39 14.77
C PHE A 159 -5.89 -13.14 15.18
N CYS A 160 -5.64 -12.26 16.15
CA CYS A 160 -4.28 -11.96 16.61
C CYS A 160 -3.56 -13.17 17.23
N ARG A 161 -4.28 -14.04 17.94
CA ARG A 161 -3.69 -15.25 18.57
C ARG A 161 -3.37 -16.35 17.55
N GLU A 162 -4.19 -16.45 16.50
CA GLU A 162 -4.05 -17.47 15.46
C GLU A 162 -3.16 -17.03 14.30
N ALA A 163 -2.87 -15.73 14.19
CA ALA A 163 -1.93 -15.16 13.23
C ALA A 163 -0.60 -15.89 13.21
N ARG A 164 -0.07 -16.11 12.00
CA ARG A 164 1.24 -16.70 11.75
C ARG A 164 1.93 -15.89 10.67
N LEU A 165 3.23 -15.70 10.81
CA LEU A 165 4.03 -15.14 9.73
C LEU A 165 4.43 -16.25 8.76
N ARG A 166 4.66 -15.83 7.51
CA ARG A 166 5.46 -16.57 6.53
C ARG A 166 6.88 -16.80 7.04
N ASP A 167 7.62 -17.64 6.33
CA ASP A 167 9.03 -17.85 6.63
C ASP A 167 9.80 -16.54 6.55
N GLU A 168 10.76 -16.34 7.45
CA GLU A 168 11.58 -15.14 7.50
C GLU A 168 12.33 -14.90 6.19
N THR A 169 12.80 -15.97 5.54
CA THR A 169 13.48 -15.87 4.24
C THR A 169 12.54 -15.46 3.11
N GLU A 170 11.27 -15.84 3.16
CA GLU A 170 10.26 -15.35 2.22
C GLU A 170 10.00 -13.86 2.44
N ILE A 171 9.83 -13.44 3.70
CA ILE A 171 9.58 -12.03 4.05
C ILE A 171 10.77 -11.15 3.65
N ALA A 172 12.00 -11.59 3.93
CA ALA A 172 13.21 -10.91 3.52
C ALA A 172 13.30 -10.76 1.99
N ALA A 173 13.04 -11.83 1.24
CA ALA A 173 13.05 -11.77 -0.22
C ALA A 173 12.00 -10.80 -0.78
N ALA A 174 10.79 -10.76 -0.21
CA ALA A 174 9.77 -9.80 -0.63
C ALA A 174 10.13 -8.35 -0.27
N ARG A 175 10.80 -8.14 0.87
CA ARG A 175 11.33 -6.84 1.28
C ARG A 175 12.40 -6.35 0.28
N ASP A 176 13.33 -7.22 -0.08
CA ASP A 176 14.38 -6.89 -1.06
C ASP A 176 13.81 -6.63 -2.45
N GLU A 177 12.78 -7.37 -2.87
CA GLU A 177 12.06 -7.06 -4.11
C GLU A 177 11.42 -5.66 -4.04
N ALA A 178 10.73 -5.32 -2.95
CA ALA A 178 10.12 -4.00 -2.75
C ALA A 178 11.16 -2.87 -2.77
N GLU A 179 12.32 -3.09 -2.17
CA GLU A 179 13.45 -2.17 -2.16
C GLU A 179 14.00 -1.90 -3.57
N ILE A 180 14.15 -2.94 -4.39
CA ILE A 180 14.58 -2.79 -5.79
C ILE A 180 13.57 -1.93 -6.58
N TRP A 181 12.28 -2.15 -6.38
CA TRP A 181 11.23 -1.34 -7.03
C TRP A 181 11.24 0.11 -6.57
N ASP A 182 11.40 0.36 -5.27
CA ASP A 182 11.44 1.70 -4.71
C ASP A 182 12.70 2.47 -5.16
N TRP A 183 13.86 1.82 -5.05
CA TRP A 183 15.13 2.33 -5.58
C TRP A 183 15.04 2.67 -7.07
N ARG A 184 14.42 1.79 -7.86
CA ARG A 184 14.22 2.03 -9.29
C ARG A 184 13.38 3.27 -9.55
N ALA A 185 12.33 3.51 -8.75
CA ALA A 185 11.51 4.72 -8.84
C ALA A 185 12.35 5.96 -8.49
N GLY A 186 13.15 5.90 -7.41
CA GLY A 186 14.07 6.96 -7.00
C GLY A 186 15.16 7.29 -8.02
N LEU A 187 15.55 6.34 -8.88
CA LEU A 187 16.55 6.54 -9.94
C LEU A 187 16.04 7.36 -11.14
N GLN A 188 14.73 7.59 -11.24
CA GLN A 188 14.11 8.23 -12.40
C GLN A 188 14.65 9.64 -12.73
N PRO A 189 14.91 10.54 -11.76
CA PRO A 189 15.50 11.86 -12.03
C PRO A 189 16.87 11.76 -12.70
N GLU A 190 17.72 10.81 -12.29
CA GLU A 190 19.07 10.61 -12.86
C GLU A 190 19.00 10.05 -14.29
N LEU A 191 18.07 9.13 -14.55
CA LEU A 191 17.84 8.58 -15.89
C LEU A 191 17.31 9.63 -16.89
N ARG A 192 16.57 10.63 -16.40
CA ARG A 192 16.05 11.76 -17.20
C ARG A 192 16.96 12.99 -17.22
N HIS A 193 18.05 12.97 -16.47
CA HIS A 193 18.94 14.13 -16.31
C HIS A 193 19.59 14.56 -17.65
N PRO A 194 19.73 15.85 -18.00
CA PRO A 194 20.27 16.28 -19.29
C PRO A 194 21.75 15.90 -19.53
N ASP A 195 22.52 15.67 -18.48
CA ASP A 195 23.91 15.19 -18.55
C ASP A 195 23.97 13.70 -18.93
N ARG A 196 24.50 13.41 -20.12
CA ARG A 196 24.65 12.05 -20.64
C ARG A 196 25.60 11.17 -19.83
N SER A 197 26.57 11.74 -19.10
CA SER A 197 27.42 10.94 -18.22
C SER A 197 26.60 10.37 -17.08
N ARG A 198 25.86 11.22 -16.37
CA ARG A 198 24.96 10.79 -15.28
C ARG A 198 23.96 9.75 -15.73
N GLN A 199 23.31 9.98 -16.88
CA GLN A 199 22.38 8.98 -17.40
C GLN A 199 23.04 7.63 -17.71
N ARG A 200 24.29 7.63 -18.21
CA ARG A 200 25.01 6.39 -18.50
C ARG A 200 25.33 5.66 -17.20
N ASP A 201 25.84 6.38 -16.21
CA ASP A 201 26.23 5.82 -14.93
C ASP A 201 24.99 5.25 -14.19
N ALA A 202 23.84 5.95 -14.25
CA ALA A 202 22.56 5.44 -13.71
C ALA A 202 22.05 4.19 -14.45
N ARG A 203 22.19 4.13 -15.79
CA ARG A 203 21.81 2.93 -16.57
C ARG A 203 22.70 1.73 -16.27
N GLU A 204 23.99 1.97 -16.01
CA GLU A 204 24.94 0.93 -15.63
C GLU A 204 24.57 0.38 -14.24
N ALA A 205 24.37 1.25 -13.25
CA ALA A 205 23.90 0.83 -11.93
C ALA A 205 22.58 0.05 -11.99
N LEU A 206 21.61 0.50 -12.79
CA LEU A 206 20.34 -0.20 -13.02
C LEU A 206 20.56 -1.60 -13.59
N ALA A 207 21.39 -1.72 -14.64
CA ALA A 207 21.66 -3.00 -15.26
C ALA A 207 22.33 -3.98 -14.29
N ASP A 208 23.25 -3.49 -13.45
CA ASP A 208 23.96 -4.28 -12.46
C ASP A 208 22.99 -4.79 -11.36
N VAL A 209 22.18 -3.91 -10.77
CA VAL A 209 21.19 -4.29 -9.74
C VAL A 209 20.16 -5.29 -10.29
N VAL A 210 19.64 -5.05 -11.50
CA VAL A 210 18.67 -5.96 -12.12
C VAL A 210 19.29 -7.31 -12.47
N ALA A 211 20.56 -7.35 -12.87
CA ALA A 211 21.26 -8.60 -13.12
C ALA A 211 21.47 -9.38 -11.82
N GLU A 212 21.94 -8.73 -10.76
CA GLU A 212 22.16 -9.34 -9.45
C GLU A 212 20.86 -9.89 -8.86
N ALA A 213 19.78 -9.09 -8.88
CA ALA A 213 18.47 -9.50 -8.39
C ALA A 213 17.88 -10.71 -9.15
N ARG A 214 18.26 -10.92 -10.41
CA ARG A 214 17.86 -12.13 -11.15
C ARG A 214 18.73 -13.32 -10.82
N ASP A 215 20.03 -13.11 -10.68
CA ASP A 215 20.97 -14.16 -10.31
C ASP A 215 20.66 -14.71 -8.90
N SER A 216 20.14 -13.87 -8.00
CA SER A 216 19.63 -14.28 -6.68
C SER A 216 18.21 -14.86 -6.69
N GLY A 217 17.47 -14.71 -7.80
CA GLY A 217 16.09 -15.20 -7.95
C GLY A 217 15.01 -14.28 -7.36
N LEU A 218 15.36 -13.06 -6.94
CA LEU A 218 14.40 -12.03 -6.50
C LEU A 218 13.53 -11.53 -7.65
N LEU A 219 14.09 -11.44 -8.86
CA LEU A 219 13.36 -11.03 -10.06
C LEU A 219 13.21 -12.17 -11.08
N PRO A 220 12.12 -12.18 -11.88
CA PRO A 220 11.96 -13.15 -12.96
C PRO A 220 13.12 -13.12 -13.98
N PRO A 221 13.54 -14.28 -14.52
CA PRO A 221 14.65 -14.39 -15.46
C PRO A 221 14.25 -13.93 -16.87
N LEU A 222 14.16 -12.61 -17.06
CA LEU A 222 13.79 -11.96 -18.32
C LEU A 222 15.00 -11.26 -18.95
N PRO A 223 15.10 -11.18 -20.29
CA PRO A 223 16.26 -10.60 -20.96
C PRO A 223 16.33 -9.06 -20.90
N ALA A 224 15.46 -8.40 -20.13
CA ALA A 224 15.36 -6.94 -20.08
C ALA A 224 16.46 -6.33 -19.19
N THR A 225 17.01 -5.16 -19.53
CA THR A 225 17.98 -4.46 -18.65
C THR A 225 17.30 -3.55 -17.61
N ASP A 226 15.99 -3.68 -17.44
CA ASP A 226 15.14 -2.87 -16.54
C ASP A 226 14.08 -3.78 -15.92
N LEU A 227 13.35 -3.27 -14.92
CA LEU A 227 12.13 -3.86 -14.40
C LEU A 227 11.03 -3.85 -15.49
N LEU A 228 10.10 -4.79 -15.43
CA LEU A 228 8.99 -4.86 -16.37
C LEU A 228 7.67 -4.50 -15.69
N VAL A 229 6.94 -3.58 -16.32
CA VAL A 229 5.59 -3.16 -15.96
C VAL A 229 4.66 -3.68 -17.05
N SER A 230 3.84 -4.68 -16.72
CA SER A 230 2.94 -5.36 -17.67
C SER A 230 3.63 -5.85 -18.96
N GLY A 231 4.90 -6.28 -18.82
CA GLY A 231 5.72 -6.82 -19.90
C GLY A 231 6.52 -5.78 -20.68
N GLU A 232 6.34 -4.48 -20.40
CA GLU A 232 7.13 -3.40 -21.00
C GLU A 232 8.19 -2.88 -20.03
N PRO A 233 9.33 -2.35 -20.50
CA PRO A 233 10.34 -1.77 -19.61
C PRO A 233 9.76 -0.62 -18.78
N TYR A 234 10.10 -0.56 -17.49
CA TYR A 234 9.67 0.52 -16.58
C TYR A 234 9.90 1.92 -17.17
N ALA A 235 11.01 2.12 -17.90
CA ALA A 235 11.30 3.40 -18.55
C ALA A 235 10.31 3.86 -19.64
N THR A 236 9.40 3.00 -20.13
CA THR A 236 8.45 3.34 -21.20
C THR A 236 7.07 3.77 -20.71
N VAL A 237 6.78 3.64 -19.42
CA VAL A 237 5.49 4.03 -18.85
C VAL A 237 5.39 5.56 -18.70
N ASP A 238 4.16 6.08 -18.65
CA ASP A 238 3.90 7.51 -18.49
C ASP A 238 4.14 8.01 -17.05
N ASP A 239 4.12 9.32 -16.86
CA ASP A 239 4.46 9.95 -15.58
C ASP A 239 3.46 9.60 -14.46
N ASP A 240 2.18 9.41 -14.79
CA ASP A 240 1.14 9.04 -13.82
C ASP A 240 1.33 7.58 -13.35
N ALA A 241 1.67 6.68 -14.28
CA ALA A 241 2.05 5.31 -13.96
C ALA A 241 3.31 5.27 -13.11
N LEU A 242 4.32 6.12 -13.37
CA LEU A 242 5.52 6.21 -12.53
C LEU A 242 5.21 6.61 -11.09
N VAL A 243 4.33 7.59 -10.89
CA VAL A 243 3.89 8.01 -9.54
C VAL A 243 3.18 6.85 -8.83
N THR A 244 2.30 6.13 -9.54
CA THR A 244 1.61 4.95 -9.01
C THR A 244 2.59 3.85 -8.60
N LEU A 245 3.57 3.52 -9.45
CA LEU A 245 4.57 2.49 -9.18
C LEU A 245 5.43 2.86 -7.95
N ALA A 246 5.81 4.13 -7.83
CA ALA A 246 6.56 4.63 -6.68
C ALA A 246 5.74 4.53 -5.38
N ALA A 247 4.46 4.90 -5.41
CA ALA A 247 3.56 4.77 -4.26
C ALA A 247 3.39 3.30 -3.84
N ILE A 248 3.17 2.39 -4.79
CA ILE A 248 3.07 0.96 -4.51
C ILE A 248 4.35 0.43 -3.86
N ALA A 249 5.51 0.76 -4.43
CA ALA A 249 6.80 0.28 -3.95
C ALA A 249 7.11 0.77 -2.54
N SER A 250 7.05 2.08 -2.32
CA SER A 250 7.35 2.71 -1.02
C SER A 250 6.44 2.21 0.11
N HIS A 251 5.13 2.14 -0.11
CA HIS A 251 4.21 1.68 0.93
C HIS A 251 4.39 0.20 1.29
N ARG A 252 4.64 -0.66 0.29
CA ARG A 252 4.93 -2.09 0.54
C ARG A 252 6.28 -2.27 1.22
N LEU A 253 7.30 -1.54 0.79
CA LEU A 253 8.63 -1.56 1.41
C LEU A 253 8.55 -1.11 2.87
N HIS A 254 7.86 -0.02 3.17
CA HIS A 254 7.66 0.48 4.52
C HIS A 254 7.02 -0.60 5.43
N ALA A 255 5.95 -1.25 4.97
CA ALA A 255 5.30 -2.32 5.73
C ALA A 255 6.24 -3.51 5.97
N LEU A 256 6.99 -3.93 4.95
CA LEU A 256 7.91 -5.05 5.05
C LEU A 256 9.14 -4.73 5.92
N ASN A 257 9.66 -3.50 5.85
CA ASN A 257 10.70 -3.00 6.76
C ASN A 257 10.21 -3.08 8.20
N TRP A 258 9.00 -2.60 8.49
CA TRP A 258 8.43 -2.68 9.82
C TRP A 258 8.30 -4.13 10.32
N VAL A 259 7.81 -5.06 9.47
CA VAL A 259 7.72 -6.49 9.78
C VAL A 259 9.09 -7.09 10.08
N CYS A 260 10.13 -6.69 9.34
CA CYS A 260 11.52 -7.10 9.54
C CYS A 260 12.19 -6.47 10.77
N GLY A 261 11.45 -5.70 11.57
CA GLY A 261 11.95 -5.12 12.83
C GLY A 261 12.67 -3.80 12.67
N PHE A 262 12.63 -3.17 11.48
CA PHE A 262 13.16 -1.82 11.30
C PHE A 262 12.20 -0.79 11.92
N GLY A 263 12.79 0.25 12.56
CA GLY A 263 12.06 1.24 13.36
C GLY A 263 11.59 0.69 14.71
N GLU A 264 11.39 1.57 15.70
CA GLU A 264 10.83 1.19 17.00
C GLU A 264 9.30 1.09 16.90
N THR A 265 8.69 2.10 16.30
CA THR A 265 7.27 2.23 15.99
C THR A 265 7.04 2.32 14.47
N TRP A 266 5.78 2.21 14.04
CA TRP A 266 5.40 2.38 12.63
C TRP A 266 5.93 3.67 12.01
N ASP A 267 5.78 4.81 12.69
CA ASP A 267 6.21 6.11 12.15
C ASP A 267 7.73 6.33 12.13
N THR A 268 8.49 5.41 12.74
CA THR A 268 9.97 5.50 12.82
C THR A 268 10.66 4.51 11.91
N VAL A 269 9.91 3.79 11.08
CA VAL A 269 10.46 2.90 10.06
C VAL A 269 11.23 3.76 9.06
N PRO A 270 12.49 3.44 8.77
CA PRO A 270 13.24 4.17 7.76
C PRO A 270 12.67 3.87 6.36
N ASP A 271 12.52 4.93 5.56
CA ASP A 271 12.13 4.82 4.16
C ASP A 271 13.26 4.20 3.31
N GLU A 272 14.53 4.41 3.71
CA GLU A 272 15.73 3.84 3.10
C GLU A 272 16.57 3.14 4.18
N VAL A 273 16.93 1.87 3.98
CA VAL A 273 17.75 1.07 4.92
C VAL A 273 19.18 0.94 4.41
#